data_AF-A0A944QVX4-F1
#
_entry.id   AF-A0A944QVX4-F1
#
_cell.length_a   1.000
_cell.length_b   1.000
_cell.length_c   1.000
_cell.angle_alpha   90.00
_cell.angle_beta   90.00
_cell.angle_gamma   90.00
#
_symmetry.space_group_name_H-M   'P 1'
#
loop_
_entity.id
_entity.type
_entity.pdbx_description
1 polymer ?
#
loop_
_entity_poly.entity_id
_entity_poly.type
_entity_poly.pdbx_seq_one_letter_code
_entity_poly.pdbx_strand_id
1 'polypeptide(L)'
;MPRNKDEWMAWPPMGAGVGSILGMTLFDALAAFHETILTIEGETILIGYLFPVCMGIGIAIRLEGRDWLGFAWLGFLLYLCGLGVKLITIAGVMGYTYAVLISCAIMLAAQSAVLYVKQRLQRELTS
;
A
#
# COMPACT_ATOMS: atom_id res chain seq x y z
N MET A 1 7.27 -15.79 -8.26
CA MET A 1 6.28 -16.88 -8.24
C MET A 1 6.59 -17.74 -7.02
N PRO A 2 5.59 -18.10 -6.20
CA PRO A 2 5.69 -19.32 -5.43
C PRO A 2 5.87 -20.48 -6.44
N ARG A 3 6.90 -21.31 -6.25
CA ARG A 3 7.27 -22.37 -7.21
C ARG A 3 6.26 -23.52 -7.24
N ASN A 4 5.33 -23.59 -6.29
CA ASN A 4 4.47 -24.75 -6.10
C ASN A 4 2.97 -24.38 -5.95
N LYS A 5 2.08 -25.28 -6.40
CA LYS A 5 0.61 -25.11 -6.33
C LYS A 5 0.11 -24.94 -4.89
N ASP A 6 0.81 -25.54 -3.92
CA ASP A 6 0.43 -25.49 -2.51
C ASP A 6 0.62 -24.11 -1.89
N GLU A 7 1.54 -23.30 -2.42
CA GLU A 7 1.73 -21.96 -1.93
C GLU A 7 0.49 -21.12 -2.19
N TRP A 8 -0.27 -21.32 -3.29
CA TRP A 8 -1.57 -20.66 -3.53
C TRP A 8 -2.61 -20.95 -2.45
N MET A 9 -2.54 -22.11 -1.78
CA MET A 9 -3.49 -22.49 -0.72
C MET A 9 -3.21 -21.81 0.62
N ALA A 10 -2.02 -21.23 0.83
CA ALA A 10 -1.71 -20.43 2.02
C ALA A 10 -2.29 -19.00 1.98
N TRP A 11 -2.74 -18.53 0.80
CA TRP A 11 -3.19 -17.15 0.58
C TRP A 11 -4.64 -16.85 0.95
N PRO A 12 -5.63 -17.74 0.78
CA PRO A 12 -7.00 -17.49 1.22
C PRO A 12 -7.12 -17.15 2.72
N PRO A 13 -6.48 -17.88 3.66
CA PRO A 13 -6.55 -17.54 5.07
C PRO A 13 -5.79 -16.23 5.39
N MET A 14 -4.66 -15.95 4.72
CA MET A 14 -3.95 -14.68 4.90
C MET A 14 -4.70 -13.50 4.28
N GLY A 15 -5.36 -13.68 3.14
CA GLY A 15 -6.20 -12.67 2.49
C GLY A 15 -7.43 -12.31 3.32
N ALA A 16 -8.03 -13.28 4.01
CA ALA A 16 -9.11 -13.02 4.96
C ALA A 16 -8.63 -12.19 6.17
N GLY A 17 -7.45 -12.50 6.72
CA GLY A 17 -6.84 -11.71 7.79
C GLY A 17 -6.49 -10.28 7.37
N VAL A 18 -5.84 -10.12 6.21
CA VAL A 18 -5.51 -8.82 5.61
C VAL A 18 -6.78 -8.01 5.34
N GLY A 19 -7.81 -8.63 4.76
CA GLY A 19 -9.10 -7.99 4.48
C GLY A 19 -9.83 -7.56 5.75
N SER A 20 -9.76 -8.35 6.82
CA SER A 20 -10.36 -8.02 8.11
C SER A 20 -9.66 -6.83 8.77
N ILE A 21 -8.33 -6.83 8.80
CA ILE A 21 -7.53 -5.72 9.35
C ILE A 21 -7.82 -4.45 8.55
N LEU A 22 -7.71 -4.49 7.23
CA LEU A 22 -8.02 -3.34 6.37
C LEU A 22 -9.47 -2.87 6.58
N GLY A 23 -10.45 -3.77 6.63
CA GLY A 23 -11.84 -3.40 6.87
C GLY A 23 -12.07 -2.66 8.19
N MET A 24 -11.32 -3.01 9.24
CA MET A 24 -11.44 -2.39 10.57
C MET A 24 -10.62 -1.11 10.71
N THR A 25 -9.41 -1.04 10.14
CA THR A 25 -8.43 0.01 10.46
C THR A 25 -8.19 0.98 9.32
N LEU A 26 -8.64 0.70 8.08
CA LEU A 26 -8.31 1.54 6.92
C LEU A 26 -8.90 2.94 7.04
N PHE A 27 -10.18 3.05 7.42
CA PHE A 27 -10.84 4.36 7.54
C PHE A 27 -10.18 5.23 8.61
N ASP A 28 -9.87 4.64 9.76
CA ASP A 28 -9.20 5.31 10.87
C ASP A 28 -7.73 5.66 10.56
N ALA A 29 -7.04 4.83 9.77
CA ALA A 29 -5.70 5.13 9.28
C ALA A 29 -5.70 6.29 8.28
N LEU A 30 -6.68 6.31 7.36
CA LEU A 30 -6.84 7.39 6.39
C LEU A 30 -7.26 8.70 7.06
N ALA A 31 -8.15 8.66 8.05
CA ALA A 31 -8.54 9.83 8.84
C ALA A 31 -7.32 10.43 9.56
N ALA A 32 -6.52 9.60 10.25
CA ALA A 32 -5.29 10.05 10.90
C ALA A 32 -4.26 10.60 9.90
N PHE A 33 -4.15 10.01 8.71
CA PHE A 33 -3.25 10.49 7.67
C PHE A 33 -3.72 11.83 7.10
N HIS A 34 -5.03 12.01 6.92
CA HIS A 34 -5.65 13.26 6.52
C HIS A 34 -5.38 14.38 7.54
N GLU A 35 -5.58 14.11 8.83
CA GLU A 35 -5.26 15.06 9.91
C GLU A 35 -3.77 15.40 9.92
N THR A 36 -2.89 14.40 9.73
CA THR A 36 -1.44 14.63 9.70
C THR A 36 -1.04 15.53 8.53
N ILE A 37 -1.61 15.33 7.33
CA ILE A 37 -1.34 16.20 6.17
C ILE A 37 -1.83 17.63 6.42
N LEU A 38 -2.99 17.83 7.04
CA LEU A 38 -3.53 19.15 7.34
C LEU A 38 -2.65 19.95 8.32
N THR A 39 -1.89 19.27 9.17
CA THR A 39 -0.94 19.91 10.09
C THR A 39 0.37 20.37 9.42
N ILE A 40 0.63 19.95 8.18
CA ILE A 40 1.81 20.37 7.42
C ILE A 40 1.46 21.67 6.68
N GLU A 41 1.98 22.80 7.18
CA GLU A 41 1.75 24.12 6.56
C GLU A 41 2.20 24.14 5.09
N GLY A 42 1.29 24.49 4.18
CA GLY A 42 1.61 24.82 2.79
C GLY A 42 1.34 23.74 1.73
N GLU A 43 0.98 22.51 2.10
CA GLU A 43 0.61 21.49 1.12
C GLU A 43 -0.90 21.45 0.84
N THR A 44 -1.26 21.36 -0.44
CA THR A 44 -2.63 21.03 -0.81
C THR A 44 -2.85 19.54 -0.55
N ILE A 45 -3.94 19.20 0.15
CA ILE A 45 -4.36 17.82 0.47
C ILE A 45 -4.24 16.89 -0.75
N LEU A 46 -4.54 17.42 -1.93
CA LEU A 46 -4.43 16.71 -3.20
C LEU A 46 -3.01 16.19 -3.46
N ILE A 47 -1.97 16.99 -3.21
CA ILE A 47 -0.57 16.64 -3.49
C ILE A 47 -0.11 15.48 -2.59
N GLY A 48 -0.50 15.48 -1.31
CA GLY A 48 -0.13 14.43 -0.36
C GLY A 48 -0.61 13.01 -0.75
N TYR A 49 -1.74 12.90 -1.45
CA TYR A 49 -2.23 11.62 -1.98
C TYR A 49 -1.80 11.38 -3.43
N LEU A 50 -1.82 12.42 -4.27
CA LEU A 50 -1.56 12.30 -5.69
C LEU A 50 -0.10 11.96 -5.97
N PHE A 51 0.84 12.51 -5.21
CA PHE A 51 2.27 12.27 -5.38
C PHE A 51 2.65 10.79 -5.20
N PRO A 52 2.36 10.12 -4.06
CA PRO A 52 2.72 8.72 -3.89
C PRO A 52 2.01 7.80 -4.90
N VAL A 53 0.78 8.12 -5.30
CA VAL A 53 0.06 7.36 -6.34
C VAL A 53 0.73 7.49 -7.70
N CYS A 54 1.01 8.72 -8.15
CA CYS A 54 1.66 8.96 -9.44
C CYS A 54 3.08 8.39 -9.50
N MET A 55 3.86 8.54 -8.42
CA MET A 55 5.18 7.91 -8.29
C MET A 55 5.05 6.39 -8.37
N GLY A 56 4.04 5.82 -7.72
CA GLY A 56 3.72 4.41 -7.78
C GLY A 56 3.47 3.94 -9.21
N ILE A 57 2.55 4.60 -9.92
CA ILE A 57 2.21 4.28 -11.31
C ILE A 57 3.44 4.41 -12.21
N GLY A 58 4.21 5.49 -12.10
CA GLY A 58 5.39 5.75 -12.94
C GLY A 58 6.45 4.65 -12.83
N ILE A 59 6.72 4.18 -11.60
CA ILE A 59 7.66 3.07 -11.35
C ILE A 59 7.09 1.75 -11.90
N ALA A 60 5.79 1.51 -11.73
CA ALA A 60 5.13 0.29 -12.18
C ALA A 60 5.20 0.07 -13.70
N ILE A 61 5.29 1.13 -14.50
CA ILE A 61 5.41 1.02 -15.96
C ILE A 61 6.65 0.21 -16.37
N ARG A 62 7.78 0.42 -15.68
CA ARG A 62 9.07 -0.23 -15.97
C ARG A 62 9.19 -1.64 -15.38
N LEU A 63 8.32 -2.01 -14.45
CA LEU A 63 8.37 -3.29 -13.76
C LEU A 63 7.58 -4.37 -14.51
N GLU A 64 7.97 -5.62 -14.32
CA GLU A 64 7.23 -6.77 -14.84
C GLU A 64 5.97 -7.03 -13.99
N GLY A 65 4.83 -7.27 -14.66
CA GLY A 65 3.57 -7.58 -13.98
C GLY A 65 3.61 -8.84 -13.12
N ARG A 66 4.66 -9.66 -13.24
CA ARG A 66 4.83 -10.90 -12.48
C ARG A 66 4.96 -10.70 -10.98
N ASP A 67 5.53 -9.57 -10.54
CA ASP A 67 5.91 -9.35 -9.15
C ASP A 67 4.91 -8.47 -8.37
N TRP A 68 3.72 -8.20 -8.95
CA TRP A 68 2.66 -7.36 -8.37
C TRP A 68 2.32 -7.71 -6.91
N LEU A 69 2.32 -9.02 -6.60
CA LEU A 69 1.93 -9.57 -5.32
C LEU A 69 2.98 -9.29 -4.22
N GLY A 70 4.26 -9.22 -4.59
CA GLY A 70 5.33 -8.83 -3.67
C GLY A 70 5.19 -7.37 -3.23
N PHE A 71 4.87 -6.49 -4.17
CA PHE A 71 4.59 -5.08 -3.89
C PHE A 71 3.34 -4.89 -3.02
N ALA A 72 2.29 -5.70 -3.24
CA ALA A 72 1.10 -5.68 -2.39
C ALA A 72 1.42 -6.03 -0.93
N TRP A 73 2.22 -7.09 -0.71
CA TRP A 73 2.66 -7.48 0.64
C TRP A 73 3.53 -6.42 1.30
N LEU A 74 4.47 -5.85 0.55
CA LEU A 74 5.38 -4.83 1.07
C LEU A 74 4.59 -3.57 1.47
N GLY A 75 3.59 -3.19 0.67
CA GLY A 75 2.65 -2.13 1.01
C GLY A 75 1.83 -2.42 2.28
N PHE A 76 1.35 -3.66 2.43
CA PHE A 76 0.62 -4.07 3.64
C PHE A 76 1.51 -4.09 4.89
N LEU A 77 2.76 -4.54 4.79
CA LEU A 77 3.72 -4.50 5.91
C LEU A 77 4.02 -3.06 6.35
N LEU A 78 4.23 -2.15 5.40
CA LEU A 78 4.40 -0.72 5.68
C LEU A 78 3.15 -0.12 6.33
N TYR A 79 1.96 -0.53 5.88
CA TYR A 79 0.70 -0.14 6.51
C TYR A 79 0.61 -0.61 7.97
N LEU A 80 0.99 -1.86 8.27
CA LEU A 80 1.07 -2.37 9.65
C LEU A 80 2.11 -1.62 10.48
N CYS A 81 3.27 -1.29 9.92
CA CYS A 81 4.26 -0.44 10.59
C CYS A 81 3.68 0.95 10.90
N GLY A 82 2.94 1.56 9.97
CA GLY A 82 2.23 2.81 10.18
C GLY A 82 1.22 2.72 11.32
N LEU A 83 0.40 1.66 11.36
CA LEU A 83 -0.51 1.39 12.48
C LEU A 83 0.25 1.23 13.81
N GLY A 84 1.37 0.51 13.82
CA GLY A 84 2.21 0.37 15.00
C GLY A 84 2.73 1.72 15.51
N VAL A 85 3.16 2.60 14.60
CA VAL A 85 3.58 3.97 14.92
C VAL A 85 2.42 4.80 15.49
N LYS A 86 1.21 4.64 14.96
CA LYS A 86 0.00 5.29 15.51
C LYS A 86 -0.31 4.83 16.93
N LEU A 87 -0.08 3.55 17.25
CA LEU A 87 -0.31 2.98 18.59
C LEU A 87 0.76 3.40 19.61
N ILE A 88 1.98 3.69 19.15
CA ILE A 88 3.10 4.10 20.01
C ILE A 88 3.10 5.64 20.07
N THR A 89 2.29 6.20 20.97
CA THR A 89 2.09 7.64 21.17
C THR A 89 3.30 8.32 21.83
N ILE A 90 4.39 8.50 21.08
CA ILE A 90 5.51 9.37 21.47
C ILE A 90 5.33 10.71 20.73
N ALA A 91 4.70 11.65 21.44
CA ALA A 91 4.24 12.94 20.91
C ALA A 91 5.37 13.74 20.24
N GLY A 92 5.15 14.12 18.97
CA GLY A 92 5.94 15.13 18.25
C GLY A 92 6.73 14.63 17.04
N VAL A 93 7.49 13.53 17.17
CA VAL A 93 8.37 13.04 16.08
C VAL A 93 7.68 12.02 15.16
N MET A 94 6.70 11.30 15.68
CA MET A 94 6.09 10.14 14.99
C MET A 94 5.04 10.49 13.94
N GLY A 95 4.54 11.74 13.88
CA GLY A 95 3.56 12.18 12.87
C GLY A 95 4.14 12.13 11.45
N TYR A 96 5.35 12.66 11.26
CA TYR A 96 6.05 12.60 9.98
C TYR A 96 6.42 11.17 9.58
N THR A 97 6.84 10.34 10.55
CA THR A 97 7.13 8.92 10.31
C THR A 97 5.87 8.17 9.88
N TYR A 98 4.73 8.42 10.55
CA TYR A 98 3.43 7.87 10.16
C TYR A 98 3.05 8.28 8.74
N ALA A 99 3.16 9.57 8.41
CA ALA A 99 2.84 10.09 7.08
C ALA A 99 3.70 9.45 5.97
N VAL A 100 5.01 9.29 6.21
CA VAL A 100 5.92 8.64 5.25
C VAL A 100 5.56 7.16 5.07
N LEU A 101 5.31 6.43 6.16
CA LEU A 101 4.95 5.01 6.12
C LEU A 101 3.65 4.76 5.35
N ILE A 102 2.62 5.58 5.61
CA ILE A 102 1.34 5.49 4.91
C ILE A 102 1.48 5.92 3.44
N SER A 103 2.28 6.94 3.13
CA SER A 103 2.55 7.35 1.74
C SER A 103 3.28 6.26 0.95
N CYS A 104 4.26 5.59 1.55
CA CYS A 104 4.93 4.43 0.95
C CYS A 104 3.95 3.26 0.75
N ALA A 105 3.06 3.00 1.72
CA ALA A 105 2.03 1.99 1.59
C ALA A 105 1.08 2.29 0.42
N ILE A 106 0.63 3.54 0.26
CA ILE A 106 -0.21 3.99 -0.86
C ILE A 106 0.53 3.83 -2.20
N MET A 107 1.80 4.23 -2.26
CA MET A 107 2.62 4.10 -3.47
C MET A 107 2.75 2.63 -3.91
N LEU A 108 3.07 1.74 -2.97
CA LEU A 108 3.21 0.30 -3.25
C LEU A 108 1.88 -0.37 -3.59
N ALA A 109 0.79 0.07 -2.96
CA ALA A 109 -0.57 -0.36 -3.30
C ALA A 109 -0.91 0.03 -4.75
N ALA A 110 -0.66 1.28 -5.13
CA ALA A 110 -0.83 1.76 -6.51
C ALA A 110 0.04 0.97 -7.50
N GLN A 111 1.32 0.73 -7.16
CA GLN A 111 2.21 -0.12 -7.96
C GLN A 111 1.64 -1.53 -8.17
N SER A 112 1.20 -2.16 -7.08
CA SER A 112 0.64 -3.51 -7.12
C SER A 112 -0.61 -3.59 -8.00
N ALA A 113 -1.49 -2.58 -7.96
CA ALA A 113 -2.69 -2.51 -8.77
C ALA A 113 -2.36 -2.41 -10.26
N VAL A 114 -1.43 -1.53 -10.64
CA VAL A 114 -1.00 -1.38 -12.04
C VAL A 114 -0.35 -2.67 -12.56
N LEU A 115 0.52 -3.28 -11.76
CA LEU A 115 1.18 -4.54 -12.14
C LEU A 115 0.20 -5.70 -12.25
N TYR A 116 -0.83 -5.74 -11.40
CA TYR A 116 -1.91 -6.73 -11.48
C TYR A 116 -2.70 -6.58 -12.80
N VAL A 117 -3.08 -5.36 -13.17
CA VAL A 117 -3.76 -5.09 -14.45
C VAL A 117 -2.87 -5.48 -15.62
N LYS A 118 -1.59 -5.11 -15.58
CA LYS A 118 -0.60 -5.48 -16.61
C LYS A 118 -0.47 -7.01 -16.75
N GLN A 119 -0.44 -7.75 -15.63
CA GLN A 119 -0.39 -9.21 -15.65
C GLN A 119 -1.65 -9.83 -16.24
N ARG A 120 -2.83 -9.30 -15.89
CA ARG A 120 -4.13 -9.73 -16.45
C ARG A 120 -4.14 -9.57 -17.97
N LEU A 121 -3.78 -8.39 -18.47
CA LEU A 121 -3.70 -8.10 -19.90
C LEU A 121 -2.71 -9.03 -20.61
N GLN A 122 -1.52 -9.27 -20.04
CA GLN A 122 -0.53 -10.18 -20.61
C GLN A 122 -1.04 -11.62 -20.71
N ARG A 123 -1.83 -12.09 -19.73
CA ARG A 123 -2.44 -13.44 -19.77
C ARG A 123 -3.54 -13.55 -20.82
N GLU A 124 -4.34 -12.52 -21.00
CA GLU A 124 -5.39 -12.48 -22.04
C GLU A 124 -4.80 -12.42 -23.45
N LEU A 125 -3.68 -11.71 -23.64
CA LEU A 125 -2.96 -11.64 -24.93
C LEU A 125 -2.24 -12.95 -25.31
N THR A 126 -2.03 -13.87 -24.36
CA THR A 126 -1.33 -15.14 -24.58
C THR A 126 -2.24 -16.37 -24.55
N SER A 127 -3.55 -16.20 -24.35
CA SER A 127 -4.56 -17.26 -24.48
C SER A 127 -5.20 -17.25 -25.86
#